data_AF-A0A8E0QQH3-F1
#
_entry.id   AF-A0A8E0QQH3-F1
#
_cell.length_a   1.000
_cell.length_b   1.000
_cell.length_c   1.000
_cell.angle_alpha   90.00
_cell.angle_beta   90.00
_cell.angle_gamma   90.00
#
_symmetry.space_group_name_H-M   'P 1'
#
loop_
_entity.id
_entity.type
_entity.pdbx_description
1 polymer ?
#
loop_
_entity_poly.entity_id
_entity_poly.type
_entity_poly.pdbx_seq_one_letter_code
_entity_poly.pdbx_strand_id
1 'polypeptide(L)'
;MQFSQLLSVALATSVAAQSPVAIVYPDPEFAGLAQEIVSTDQCVPIDPNMTPEVKSIQLASGVVCTTYFDPACQDPNQHFADTQSTISGPLDALSILCERVN
;
A
#
# COMPACT_ATOMS: atom_id res chain seq x y z
N MET A 1 11.03 48.47 -35.27
CA MET A 1 10.18 47.86 -34.21
C MET A 1 10.46 46.36 -34.23
N GLN A 2 11.32 45.86 -33.35
CA GLN A 2 11.71 44.44 -33.31
C GLN A 2 11.03 43.80 -32.10
N PHE A 3 10.02 42.97 -32.35
CA PHE A 3 9.28 42.26 -31.31
C PHE A 3 10.01 40.94 -31.00
N SER A 4 10.66 40.88 -29.84
CA SER A 4 11.24 39.64 -29.33
C SER A 4 10.13 38.73 -28.81
N GLN A 5 9.97 37.56 -29.43
CA GLN A 5 9.04 36.51 -29.00
C GLN A 5 9.72 35.70 -27.89
N LEU A 6 9.23 35.83 -26.65
CA LEU A 6 9.67 35.00 -25.53
C LEU A 6 8.92 33.67 -25.58
N LEU A 7 9.62 32.58 -25.91
CA LEU A 7 9.09 31.22 -25.78
C LEU A 7 9.03 30.85 -24.29
N SER A 8 7.82 30.74 -23.75
CA SER A 8 7.58 30.13 -22.44
C SER A 8 7.69 28.62 -22.54
N VAL A 9 8.74 28.04 -21.98
CA VAL A 9 8.87 26.58 -21.81
C VAL A 9 8.11 26.19 -20.55
N ALA A 10 6.94 25.57 -20.71
CA ALA A 10 6.22 24.95 -19.59
C ALA A 10 6.87 23.58 -19.29
N LEU A 11 7.51 23.46 -18.12
CA LEU A 11 8.03 22.19 -17.62
C LEU A 11 6.88 21.41 -16.99
N ALA A 12 6.32 20.45 -17.73
CA ALA A 12 5.41 19.47 -17.16
C ALA A 12 6.21 18.50 -16.28
N THR A 13 6.15 18.68 -14.96
CA THR A 13 6.69 17.71 -14.00
C THR A 13 5.75 16.51 -13.97
N SER A 14 6.12 15.42 -14.64
CA SER A 14 5.47 14.12 -14.49
C SER A 14 5.81 13.58 -13.10
N VAL A 15 4.83 13.49 -12.20
CA VAL A 15 4.95 12.71 -10.98
C VAL A 15 4.96 11.25 -11.41
N ALA A 16 6.10 10.57 -11.29
CA ALA A 16 6.13 9.12 -11.48
C ALA A 16 5.32 8.48 -10.34
N ALA A 17 4.17 7.89 -10.67
CA ALA A 17 3.41 7.08 -9.73
C ALA A 17 4.27 5.86 -9.37
N GLN A 18 4.66 5.75 -8.10
CA GLN A 18 5.38 4.58 -7.59
C GLN A 18 4.41 3.40 -7.58
N SER A 19 4.81 2.26 -8.15
CA SER A 19 4.00 1.04 -8.08
C SER A 19 3.88 0.57 -6.63
N PRO A 20 2.68 0.16 -6.18
CA PRO A 20 2.51 -0.35 -4.83
C PRO A 20 3.33 -1.62 -4.59
N VAL A 21 3.86 -1.77 -3.38
CA VAL A 21 4.52 -2.98 -2.89
C VAL A 21 3.52 -3.97 -2.31
N ALA A 22 2.38 -3.47 -1.84
CA ALA A 22 1.22 -4.28 -1.47
C ALA A 22 -0.08 -3.51 -1.69
N ILE A 23 -1.19 -4.23 -1.82
CA ILE A 23 -2.54 -3.67 -1.87
C ILE A 23 -3.42 -4.47 -0.92
N VAL A 24 -4.09 -3.79 0.02
CA VAL A 24 -5.01 -4.42 0.98
C VAL A 24 -6.45 -4.10 0.62
N TYR A 25 -7.34 -5.05 0.89
CA TYR A 25 -8.74 -5.00 0.51
C TYR A 25 -9.65 -5.36 1.69
N PRO A 26 -10.81 -4.70 1.81
CA PRO A 26 -11.75 -4.94 2.90
C PRO A 26 -12.60 -6.21 2.68
N ASP A 27 -12.62 -6.73 1.45
CA ASP A 27 -13.37 -7.91 1.06
C ASP A 27 -12.46 -9.01 0.49
N PRO A 28 -12.91 -10.29 0.49
CA PRO A 28 -12.23 -11.36 -0.23
C PRO A 28 -12.18 -11.09 -1.75
N GLU A 29 -11.37 -11.88 -2.44
CA GLU A 29 -11.22 -11.84 -3.90
C GLU A 29 -10.81 -10.48 -4.46
N PHE A 30 -10.10 -9.67 -3.67
CA PHE A 30 -9.59 -8.34 -4.04
C PHE A 30 -10.70 -7.33 -4.35
N ALA A 31 -11.82 -7.43 -3.63
CA ALA A 31 -12.97 -6.55 -3.80
C ALA A 31 -12.99 -5.39 -2.80
N GLY A 32 -13.75 -4.35 -3.13
CA GLY A 32 -13.93 -3.17 -2.28
C GLY A 32 -12.94 -2.04 -2.54
N LEU A 33 -13.05 -0.97 -1.74
CA LEU A 33 -12.15 0.18 -1.82
C LEU A 33 -10.79 -0.20 -1.23
N ALA A 34 -9.78 -0.36 -2.09
CA ALA A 34 -8.45 -0.82 -1.72
C ALA A 34 -7.57 0.31 -1.18
N GLN A 35 -6.59 -0.05 -0.34
CA GLN A 35 -5.48 0.82 0.03
C GLN A 35 -4.18 0.29 -0.56
N GLU A 36 -3.50 1.16 -1.31
CA GLU A 36 -2.17 0.91 -1.84
C GLU A 36 -1.10 1.23 -0.80
N ILE A 37 -0.16 0.31 -0.63
CA ILE A 37 1.02 0.48 0.21
C ILE A 37 2.20 0.68 -0.74
N VAL A 38 2.82 1.85 -0.70
CA VAL A 38 3.89 2.24 -1.64
C VAL A 38 5.30 2.25 -1.03
N SER A 39 5.39 2.08 0.29
CA SER A 39 6.66 2.11 1.04
C SER A 39 7.05 0.73 1.57
N THR A 40 8.35 0.44 1.56
CA THR A 40 8.94 -0.63 2.39
C THR A 40 9.55 -0.04 3.64
N ASP A 41 9.76 -0.87 4.66
CA ASP A 41 10.49 -0.54 5.90
C ASP A 41 9.84 0.60 6.71
N GLN A 42 8.57 0.90 6.41
CA GLN A 42 7.76 1.90 7.10
C GLN A 42 6.47 1.26 7.58
N CYS A 43 6.13 1.52 8.85
CA CYS A 43 4.82 1.18 9.38
C CYS A 43 3.78 2.12 8.79
N VAL A 44 2.80 1.56 8.06
CA VAL A 44 1.75 2.30 7.39
C VAL A 44 0.41 2.01 8.10
N PRO A 45 -0.32 3.02 8.56
CA PRO A 45 -1.65 2.81 9.13
C PRO A 45 -2.63 2.36 8.04
N ILE A 46 -3.51 1.44 8.38
CA ILE A 46 -4.62 1.00 7.52
C ILE A 46 -5.78 1.98 7.70
N ASP A 47 -6.39 2.40 6.59
CA ASP A 47 -7.48 3.39 6.61
C ASP A 47 -8.65 2.84 7.46
N PRO A 48 -9.04 3.52 8.55
CA PRO A 48 -10.15 3.07 9.38
C PRO A 48 -11.49 3.04 8.63
N ASN A 49 -11.62 3.76 7.51
CA ASN A 49 -12.83 3.72 6.67
C ASN A 49 -12.98 2.42 5.88
N MET A 50 -11.91 1.63 5.71
CA MET A 50 -12.00 0.32 5.07
C MET A 50 -12.71 -0.72 5.94
N THR A 51 -13.17 -0.36 7.15
CA THR A 51 -13.24 -1.27 8.32
C THR A 51 -11.84 -1.86 8.59
N PRO A 52 -11.39 -2.01 9.85
CA PRO A 52 -10.04 -2.52 10.12
C PRO A 52 -9.86 -3.99 9.69
N GLU A 53 -10.76 -4.55 8.89
CA GLU A 53 -10.76 -5.91 8.39
C GLU A 53 -10.01 -5.97 7.05
N VAL A 54 -8.79 -6.47 7.05
CA VAL A 54 -8.10 -6.84 5.80
C VAL A 54 -8.47 -8.26 5.43
N LYS A 55 -9.27 -8.44 4.37
CA LYS A 55 -9.79 -9.76 3.96
C LYS A 55 -9.08 -10.36 2.76
N SER A 56 -8.40 -9.54 1.98
CA SER A 56 -7.48 -10.01 0.95
C SER A 56 -6.32 -9.04 0.75
N ILE A 57 -5.20 -9.56 0.25
CA ILE A 57 -3.96 -8.81 0.06
C ILE A 57 -3.24 -9.26 -1.20
N GLN A 58 -2.77 -8.31 -2.00
CA GLN A 58 -1.87 -8.54 -3.11
C GLN A 58 -0.47 -8.06 -2.74
N LEU A 59 0.55 -8.86 -3.01
CA LEU A 59 1.95 -8.53 -2.77
C LEU A 59 2.70 -8.41 -4.09
N ALA A 60 3.58 -7.42 -4.19
CA ALA A 60 4.57 -7.37 -5.26
C ALA A 60 5.57 -8.53 -5.12
N SER A 61 6.20 -8.92 -6.24
CA SER A 61 7.20 -9.98 -6.23
C SER A 61 8.39 -9.61 -5.32
N GLY A 62 8.79 -10.55 -4.46
CA GLY A 62 9.91 -10.34 -3.53
C GLY A 62 9.59 -9.42 -2.34
N VAL A 63 8.30 -9.21 -2.03
CA VAL A 63 7.85 -8.46 -0.86
C VAL A 63 7.16 -9.39 0.12
N VAL A 64 7.47 -9.23 1.39
CA VAL A 64 6.71 -9.80 2.50
C VAL A 64 6.06 -8.66 3.28
N CYS A 65 4.90 -8.89 3.86
CA CYS A 65 4.25 -7.91 4.72
C CYS A 65 3.75 -8.54 6.01
N THR A 66 3.79 -7.79 7.10
CA THR A 66 3.19 -8.16 8.37
C THR A 66 2.13 -7.11 8.73
N THR A 67 0.92 -7.55 9.05
CA THR A 67 -0.11 -6.70 9.64
C THR A 67 0.01 -6.70 11.16
N TYR A 68 -0.53 -5.68 11.82
CA TYR A 68 -0.44 -5.50 13.27
C TYR A 68 -1.77 -5.04 13.85
N PHE A 69 -2.04 -5.41 15.11
CA PHE A 69 -3.24 -5.00 15.85
C PHE A 69 -3.18 -3.57 16.38
N ASP A 70 -2.02 -2.92 16.28
CA ASP A 70 -1.76 -1.57 16.75
C ASP A 70 -1.28 -0.67 15.59
N PRO A 71 -1.40 0.65 15.70
CA PRO A 71 -0.99 1.58 14.65
C PRO A 71 0.53 1.81 14.53
N ALA A 72 1.34 1.30 15.47
CA ALA A 72 2.79 1.53 15.54
C ALA A 72 3.63 0.28 15.19
N CYS A 73 2.99 -0.75 14.64
CA CYS A 73 3.61 -2.02 14.26
C CYS A 73 4.40 -2.69 15.40
N GLN A 74 3.81 -2.76 16.60
CA GLN A 74 4.42 -3.35 17.81
C GLN A 74 3.81 -4.71 18.21
N ASP A 75 2.54 -4.96 17.86
CA ASP A 75 1.77 -6.17 18.18
C ASP A 75 1.40 -6.91 16.88
N PRO A 76 2.24 -7.88 16.44
CA PRO A 76 2.06 -8.56 15.17
C PRO A 76 0.74 -9.33 15.10
N ASN A 77 0.05 -9.19 13.97
CA ASN A 77 -1.14 -9.95 13.62
C ASN A 77 -0.79 -11.10 12.67
N GLN A 78 -0.73 -10.86 11.36
CA GLN A 78 -0.47 -11.89 10.36
C GLN A 78 0.72 -11.55 9.46
N HIS A 79 1.49 -12.58 9.10
CA HIS A 79 2.61 -12.46 8.17
C HIS A 79 2.24 -13.06 6.81
N PHE A 80 2.48 -12.31 5.75
CA PHE A 80 2.15 -12.66 4.38
C PHE A 80 3.42 -12.67 3.53
N ALA A 81 3.75 -13.83 2.99
CA ALA A 81 4.84 -13.99 2.02
C ALA A 81 4.32 -14.14 0.57
N ASP A 82 3.01 -14.26 0.40
CA ASP A 82 2.35 -14.40 -0.89
C ASP A 82 1.01 -13.64 -0.89
N THR A 83 0.51 -13.36 -2.10
CA THR A 83 -0.85 -12.85 -2.31
C THR A 83 -1.88 -13.82 -1.74
N GLN A 84 -2.86 -13.29 -1.00
CA GLN A 84 -3.99 -14.06 -0.45
C GLN A 84 -5.31 -13.47 -0.95
N SER A 85 -6.04 -14.24 -1.75
CA SER A 85 -7.39 -13.84 -2.19
C SER A 85 -8.41 -13.94 -1.06
N THR A 86 -8.14 -14.71 -0.02
CA THR A 86 -8.95 -14.77 1.21
C THR A 86 -8.03 -15.01 2.39
N ILE A 87 -7.99 -14.06 3.31
CA ILE A 87 -7.23 -14.17 4.56
C ILE A 87 -8.07 -14.96 5.58
N SER A 88 -7.43 -15.94 6.22
CA SER A 88 -8.01 -16.70 7.33
C SER A 88 -7.41 -16.21 8.64
N GLY A 89 -8.22 -16.08 9.70
CA GLY A 89 -7.72 -15.66 11.02
C GLY A 89 -8.17 -14.24 11.40
N PRO A 90 -7.42 -13.54 12.27
CA PRO A 90 -7.80 -12.22 12.77
C PRO A 90 -7.70 -11.16 11.69
N LEU A 91 -8.83 -10.51 11.38
CA LEU A 91 -8.92 -9.56 10.27
C LEU A 91 -8.63 -8.12 10.72
N ASP A 92 -8.70 -7.83 12.00
CA ASP A 92 -8.64 -6.54 12.71
C ASP A 92 -7.26 -5.86 12.71
N ALA A 93 -6.62 -5.77 11.54
CA ALA A 93 -5.36 -5.09 11.34
C ALA A 93 -5.52 -3.56 11.35
N LEU A 94 -4.67 -2.86 12.12
CA LEU A 94 -4.62 -1.40 12.18
C LEU A 94 -3.42 -0.81 11.45
N SER A 95 -2.37 -1.58 11.22
CA SER A 95 -1.21 -1.15 10.44
C SER A 95 -0.54 -2.32 9.70
N ILE A 96 0.33 -1.97 8.76
CA ILE A 96 1.09 -2.91 7.94
C ILE A 96 2.54 -2.42 7.76
N LEU A 97 3.48 -3.36 7.83
CA LEU A 97 4.89 -3.15 7.49
C LEU A 97 5.26 -4.13 6.37
N CYS A 98 5.80 -3.61 5.26
CA CYS A 98 6.27 -4.41 4.15
C CYS A 98 7.79 -4.30 3.98
N GLU A 99 8.44 -5.41 3.65
CA GLU A 99 9.89 -5.51 3.51
C GLU A 99 10.23 -6.26 2.21
N ARG A 100 11.35 -5.93 1.57
CA ARG A 100 11.84 -6.74 0.45
C ARG A 100 12.67 -7.91 0.96
N VAL A 101 12.44 -9.07 0.35
CA VAL A 101 13.29 -10.25 0.52
C VAL A 101 14.48 -10.10 -0.43
N ASN A 102 15.69 -10.05 0.14
CA ASN A 102 16.95 -10.01 -0.61
C ASN A 102 17.33 -11.37 -1.21
#